data_AF-A0A2M7CCJ1-F1
#
_entry.id   AF-A0A2M7CCJ1-F1
#
_cell.length_a   1.000
_cell.length_b   1.000
_cell.length_c   1.000
_cell.angle_alpha   90.00
_cell.angle_beta   90.00
_cell.angle_gamma   90.00
#
_symmetry.space_group_name_H-M   'P 1'
#
loop_
_entity.id
_entity.type
_entity.pdbx_description
1 polymer ?
#
loop_
_entity_poly.entity_id
_entity_poly.type
_entity_poly.pdbx_seq_one_letter_code
_entity_poly.pdbx_strand_id
1 'polypeptide(L)' 'MGEKGKISRIFSPFLGAVWTYASLNQNRTSAPGQLTVQEIKDIWKKLR' A
#
# COMPACT_ATOMS: atom_id res chain seq x y z
N MET A 1 7.91 -7.37 3.49
CA MET A 1 7.57 -7.44 2.04
C MET A 1 6.77 -8.71 1.78
N GLY A 2 6.24 -8.90 0.56
CA GLY A 2 5.42 -10.07 0.22
C GLY A 2 3.97 -9.95 0.66
N GLU A 3 3.18 -10.97 0.31
CA GLU A 3 1.73 -10.99 0.49
C GLU A 3 1.29 -10.74 1.94
N LYS A 4 1.92 -11.43 2.90
CA LYS A 4 1.64 -11.26 4.33
C LYS A 4 1.97 -9.85 4.86
N GLY A 5 2.85 -9.13 4.15
CA GLY A 5 3.28 -7.77 4.50
C GLY A 5 2.44 -6.65 3.89
N LYS A 6 1.38 -6.94 3.12
CA LYS A 6 0.54 -5.89 2.52
C LYS A 6 -0.08 -4.97 3.57
N ILE A 7 -0.53 -5.55 4.69
CA ILE A 7 -1.22 -4.80 5.74
C ILE A 7 -0.34 -3.70 6.34
N SER A 8 0.97 -3.95 6.50
CA SER A 8 1.87 -2.93 7.02
C SER A 8 2.02 -1.75 6.07
N ARG A 9 1.90 -1.94 4.74
CA ARG A 9 1.92 -0.85 3.75
C ARG A 9 0.66 0.02 3.80
N ILE A 10 -0.49 -0.58 4.09
CA ILE A 10 -1.78 0.10 4.21
C ILE A 10 -1.81 0.97 5.47
N PHE A 11 -1.40 0.40 6.61
CA PHE A 11 -1.48 1.08 7.91
C PHE A 11 -0.26 1.94 8.24
N SER A 12 0.78 1.90 7.41
CA SER A 12 2.02 2.66 7.56
C SER A 12 1.80 4.14 7.97
N PRO A 13 0.93 4.94 7.32
CA PRO A 13 0.72 6.33 7.72
C PRO A 13 0.07 6.50 9.10
N PHE A 14 -0.75 5.54 9.53
CA PHE A 14 -1.42 5.57 10.83
C PHE A 14 -0.50 5.15 11.99
N LEU A 15 0.64 4.52 11.67
CA LEU A 15 1.60 3.99 12.63
C LEU A 15 2.92 4.80 12.65
N GLY A 16 2.89 6.05 12.19
CA GLY A 16 4.01 7.00 12.29
C GLY A 16 4.97 7.00 11.11
N ALA A 17 4.70 6.27 10.03
CA ALA A 17 5.50 6.40 8.82
C ALA A 17 5.10 7.65 8.02
N VAL A 18 6.10 8.34 7.46
CA VAL A 18 5.90 9.56 6.66
C VAL A 18 5.27 9.25 5.29
N TRP A 19 5.57 8.10 4.70
CA TRP A 19 5.06 7.68 3.39
C TRP A 19 5.00 6.15 3.24
N THR A 20 4.29 5.69 2.22
CA THR A 20 4.27 4.29 1.78
C THR A 20 4.48 4.22 0.26
N TYR A 21 5.00 3.10 -0.24
CA TYR A 21 5.25 2.90 -1.66
C TYR A 21 4.12 2.10 -2.33
N ALA A 22 3.68 2.58 -3.48
CA ALA A 22 2.63 1.97 -4.29
C ALA A 22 3.05 1.94 -5.76
N SER A 23 2.54 0.95 -6.51
CA SER A 23 2.76 0.85 -7.95
C SER A 23 1.74 1.68 -8.73
N LEU A 24 2.07 2.04 -9.97
CA LEU A 24 1.12 2.71 -10.88
C LEU A 24 0.06 1.73 -11.42
N ASN A 25 0.45 0.47 -11.60
CA ASN A 25 -0.42 -0.63 -12.02
C ASN A 25 0.18 -1.97 -11.54
N GLN A 26 -0.60 -3.05 -11.65
CA GLN A 26 -0.20 -4.37 -11.16
C GLN A 26 1.04 -4.95 -11.88
N ASN A 27 1.28 -4.55 -13.13
CA ASN A 27 2.42 -5.00 -13.93
C ASN A 27 3.71 -4.23 -13.66
N ARG A 28 3.66 -3.14 -12.88
CA ARG A 28 4.81 -2.29 -12.53
C ARG A 28 5.03 -2.27 -11.03
N THR A 29 5.13 -3.45 -10.42
CA THR A 29 5.50 -3.60 -9.01
C THR A 29 7.02 -3.76 -8.89
N SER A 30 7.62 -3.04 -7.94
CA SER A 30 9.05 -3.13 -7.62
C SER A 30 9.33 -4.09 -6.46
N ALA A 31 8.30 -4.50 -5.73
CA ALA A 31 8.41 -5.42 -4.61
C ALA A 31 7.18 -6.36 -4.52
N PRO A 32 7.36 -7.62 -4.10
CA PRO A 32 6.25 -8.53 -3.82
C PRO A 32 5.27 -7.94 -2.79
N GLY A 33 3.97 -8.12 -3.04
CA GLY A 33 2.90 -7.58 -2.20
C GLY A 33 2.80 -6.05 -2.21
N GLN A 34 3.20 -5.39 -3.31
CA GLN A 34 2.98 -3.96 -3.48
C GLN A 34 1.59 -3.71 -4.07
N LEU A 35 0.86 -2.77 -3.47
CA LEU A 35 -0.46 -2.34 -3.92
C LEU A 35 -0.31 -1.19 -4.92
N THR A 36 -1.30 -1.05 -5.80
CA THR A 36 -1.41 0.11 -6.67
C THR A 36 -1.82 1.35 -5.88
N VAL A 37 -1.50 2.53 -6.41
CA VAL A 37 -1.94 3.82 -5.83
C VAL A 37 -3.47 3.86 -5.70
N GLN A 38 -4.20 3.32 -6.68
CA GLN A 38 -5.66 3.30 -6.67
C GLN A 38 -6.21 2.45 -5.53
N GLU A 39 -5.70 1.22 -5.36
CA GLU A 39 -6.13 0.32 -4.27
C GLU A 39 -5.89 0.94 -2.88
N ILE A 40 -4.72 1.56 -2.65
CA ILE A 40 -4.43 2.22 -1.37
C ILE A 40 -5.40 3.37 -1.11
N LYS A 41 -5.64 4.22 -2.12
CA LYS A 41 -6.57 5.35 -1.98
C LYS A 41 -7.99 4.88 -1.64
N ASP A 42 -8.46 3.82 -2.28
CA ASP A 42 -9.81 3.30 -2.03
C ASP A 42 -9.93 2.68 -0.64
N ILE A 43 -8.87 2.01 -0.15
CA ILE A 43 -8.83 1.50 1.24
C ILE A 43 -8.85 2.67 2.23
N TRP A 44 -8.00 3.68 2.04
CA TRP A 44 -7.95 4.83 2.95
C TRP A 44 -9.25 5.65 2.96
N LYS A 45 -9.96 5.74 1.83
CA LYS A 45 -11.31 6.34 1.80
C LYS A 45 -12.33 5.59 2.64
N LYS A 46 -12.20 4.26 2.78
CA LYS A 46 -13.10 3.43 3.59
C LYS A 46 -12.75 3.41 5.08
N LEU A 47 -11.49 3.70 5.41
CA LEU A 47 -11.00 3.77 6.80
C LEU A 47 -11.25 5.14 7.46
N ARG A 48 -11.68 6.12 6.67
CA ARG A 48 -12.02 7.48 7.11
C ARG A 48 -13.52 7.65 7.16
#